data_AF-A0A4S3IZF4-F1
#
_entry.id   AF-A0A4S3IZF4-F1
#
_cell.length_a   1.000
_cell.length_b   1.000
_cell.length_c   1.000
_cell.angle_alpha   90.00
_cell.angle_beta   90.00
_cell.angle_gamma   90.00
#
_symmetry.space_group_name_H-M   'P 1'
#
loop_
_entity.id
_entity.type
_entity.pdbx_description
1 polymer ?
#
loop_
_entity_poly.entity_id
_entity_poly.type
_entity_poly.pdbx_seq_one_letter_code
_entity_poly.pdbx_strand_id
1 'polypeptide(L)'
;MQILAKAAGGEVVEHYDFLEAFFAEGADGSGLVMMFQRELSTEEPWNGDPSTDDYFSNSYCVTIRSGGTVYGGLEQVSFSDSQGCFYFSDRAAAVLGRGRQLVVDFEVPKQDLQLFQRFLKEVVTWGVPSQIPQLNGLAIKSSIMEGPNTQPNEPEGIGALDDRGDHLKFISQEQLDREGGNPPDDAASSSEPSLEDIAEYLSNLSPFQRKICDGLRGLGWIDPDIYNFLSQLENMRKHIRAELRMKGRSAAEIQKLDDLCKTDVTDFSHLRRSGANRALEEYQTEVYLLYENKRQRRAMLNEE
;
A
#
# COMPACT_ATOMS: atom_id res chain seq x y z
N MET A 1 14.45 -21.23 -15.22
CA MET A 1 15.54 -20.50 -14.51
C MET A 1 15.64 -21.07 -13.11
N GLN A 2 16.83 -21.15 -12.53
CA GLN A 2 17.05 -21.66 -11.17
C GLN A 2 17.88 -20.66 -10.37
N ILE A 3 17.51 -20.40 -9.12
CA ILE A 3 18.20 -19.50 -8.19
C ILE A 3 18.34 -20.14 -6.81
N LEU A 4 19.20 -19.55 -5.99
CA LEU A 4 19.38 -19.88 -4.58
C LEU A 4 18.89 -18.72 -3.73
N ALA A 5 17.87 -18.91 -2.90
CA ALA A 5 17.34 -17.90 -1.99
C ALA A 5 17.98 -18.03 -0.59
N LYS A 6 18.52 -16.93 -0.07
CA LYS A 6 19.15 -16.84 1.25
C LYS A 6 18.37 -15.99 2.25
N ALA A 7 17.26 -15.41 1.81
CA ALA A 7 16.24 -14.85 2.67
C ALA A 7 14.88 -15.28 2.16
N ALA A 8 13.96 -15.57 3.09
CA ALA A 8 12.57 -15.82 2.80
C ALA A 8 11.74 -15.45 4.03
N GLY A 9 10.51 -15.03 3.83
CA GLY A 9 9.65 -14.67 4.95
C GLY A 9 8.27 -14.25 4.49
N GLY A 10 7.53 -13.70 5.44
CA GLY A 10 6.27 -13.05 5.18
C GLY A 10 5.88 -12.17 6.35
N GLU A 11 5.22 -11.07 6.05
CA GLU A 11 4.83 -10.06 7.01
C GLU A 11 3.44 -9.52 6.69
N VAL A 12 2.72 -9.20 7.76
CA VAL A 12 1.49 -8.41 7.68
C VAL A 12 1.93 -6.97 7.83
N VAL A 13 1.79 -6.20 6.76
CA VAL A 13 2.16 -4.80 6.74
C VAL A 13 0.90 -3.97 6.94
N GLU A 14 0.38 -4.01 8.17
CA GLU A 14 -0.88 -3.35 8.55
C GLU A 14 -0.90 -1.86 8.18
N HIS A 15 0.27 -1.21 8.19
CA HIS A 15 0.39 0.20 7.85
C HIS A 15 0.16 0.52 6.37
N TYR A 16 0.50 -0.42 5.49
CA TYR A 16 0.30 -0.30 4.04
C TYR A 16 -0.82 -1.23 3.54
N ASP A 17 -1.56 -1.81 4.47
CA ASP A 17 -2.69 -2.70 4.24
C ASP A 17 -2.40 -3.87 3.28
N PHE A 18 -1.22 -4.47 3.35
CA PHE A 18 -0.94 -5.66 2.56
C PHE A 18 -0.29 -6.80 3.36
N LEU A 19 -0.60 -8.01 2.93
CA LEU A 19 0.04 -9.24 3.35
C LEU A 19 1.10 -9.60 2.32
N GLU A 20 2.33 -9.78 2.77
CA GLU A 20 3.46 -10.08 1.90
C GLU A 20 4.07 -11.44 2.19
N ALA A 21 4.43 -12.16 1.13
CA ALA A 21 5.39 -13.24 1.16
C ALA A 21 6.57 -12.89 0.25
N PHE A 22 7.81 -13.12 0.69
CA PHE A 22 8.97 -12.78 -0.12
C PHE A 22 10.09 -13.80 -0.06
N PHE A 23 10.97 -13.75 -1.05
CA PHE A 23 12.30 -14.35 -1.01
C PHE A 23 13.33 -13.51 -1.75
N ALA A 24 14.61 -13.68 -1.41
CA ALA A 24 15.73 -13.00 -2.05
C ALA A 24 16.97 -13.89 -2.20
N GLU A 25 17.77 -13.64 -3.26
CA GLU A 25 19.05 -14.33 -3.49
C GLU A 25 20.09 -14.01 -2.40
N GLY A 26 20.17 -12.75 -1.99
CA GLY A 26 21.02 -12.28 -0.89
C GLY A 26 20.30 -12.28 0.45
N ALA A 27 21.02 -12.63 1.53
CA ALA A 27 20.50 -12.53 2.89
C ALA A 27 20.25 -11.07 3.35
N ASP A 28 20.95 -10.12 2.72
CA ASP A 28 20.77 -8.68 2.85
C ASP A 28 19.69 -8.13 1.89
N GLY A 29 18.96 -9.02 1.22
CA GLY A 29 18.02 -8.70 0.17
C GLY A 29 18.69 -8.28 -1.15
N SER A 30 20.01 -8.45 -1.34
CA SER A 30 20.63 -8.19 -2.64
C SER A 30 20.24 -9.24 -3.71
N GLY A 31 20.53 -8.96 -4.98
CA GLY A 31 20.17 -9.82 -6.10
C GLY A 31 18.68 -9.73 -6.46
N LEU A 32 18.12 -10.82 -6.99
CA LEU A 32 16.69 -10.94 -7.23
C LEU A 32 15.96 -11.01 -5.89
N VAL A 33 14.99 -10.10 -5.74
CA VAL A 33 13.97 -10.13 -4.69
C VAL A 33 12.63 -10.26 -5.37
N MET A 34 11.83 -11.23 -4.93
CA MET A 34 10.47 -11.44 -5.41
C MET A 34 9.52 -11.38 -4.22
N MET A 35 8.50 -10.54 -4.34
CA MET A 35 7.48 -10.31 -3.33
C MET A 35 6.11 -10.66 -3.93
N PHE A 36 5.28 -11.33 -3.16
CA PHE A 36 3.91 -11.67 -3.46
C PHE A 36 3.06 -10.91 -2.44
N GLN A 37 2.16 -10.05 -2.92
CA GLN A 37 1.42 -9.15 -2.03
C GLN A 37 -0.06 -9.23 -2.36
N ARG A 38 -0.91 -9.23 -1.34
CA ARG A 38 -2.35 -8.96 -1.47
C ARG A 38 -2.78 -7.93 -0.45
N GLU A 39 -3.87 -7.23 -0.74
CA GLU A 39 -4.48 -6.31 0.21
C GLU A 39 -5.10 -7.06 1.41
N LEU A 40 -5.08 -6.43 2.58
CA LEU A 40 -5.58 -6.99 3.84
C LEU A 40 -7.05 -6.64 4.10
N SER A 41 -7.47 -5.41 3.78
CA SER A 41 -8.78 -4.86 4.17
C SER A 41 -9.89 -5.00 3.13
N THR A 42 -9.62 -5.65 2.00
CA THR A 42 -10.60 -5.97 0.96
C THR A 42 -11.70 -6.93 1.44
N GLU A 43 -12.96 -6.63 1.12
CA GLU A 43 -14.13 -7.41 1.54
C GLU A 43 -14.10 -8.88 1.05
N GLU A 44 -14.56 -9.81 1.90
CA GLU A 44 -14.79 -11.21 1.51
C GLU A 44 -16.28 -11.45 1.20
N PRO A 45 -16.62 -12.09 0.06
CA PRO A 45 -15.73 -12.59 -1.00
C PRO A 45 -15.37 -11.50 -2.03
N TRP A 46 -14.09 -11.42 -2.37
CA TRP A 46 -13.60 -10.53 -3.41
C TRP A 46 -13.80 -11.14 -4.80
N ASN A 47 -14.61 -10.51 -5.65
CA ASN A 47 -14.93 -11.04 -6.99
C ASN A 47 -14.01 -10.51 -8.09
N GLY A 48 -13.34 -9.37 -7.88
CA GLY A 48 -12.43 -8.71 -8.83
C GLY A 48 -12.97 -8.57 -10.26
N ASP A 49 -12.09 -8.19 -11.18
CA ASP A 49 -12.33 -8.33 -12.63
C ASP A 49 -11.08 -8.99 -13.24
N PRO A 50 -11.14 -10.28 -13.65
CA PRO A 50 -9.99 -10.96 -14.23
C PRO A 50 -9.54 -10.39 -15.58
N SER A 51 -10.31 -9.49 -16.18
CA SER A 51 -10.01 -8.87 -17.48
C SER A 51 -9.21 -7.56 -17.37
N THR A 52 -9.07 -7.00 -16.18
CA THR A 52 -8.27 -5.80 -15.90
C THR A 52 -6.94 -6.19 -15.24
N ASP A 53 -5.86 -5.50 -15.61
CA ASP A 53 -4.50 -5.75 -15.11
C ASP A 53 -4.06 -4.66 -14.15
N ASP A 54 -4.84 -4.47 -13.09
CA ASP A 54 -4.55 -3.51 -12.04
C ASP A 54 -4.57 -4.17 -10.66
N TYR A 55 -3.93 -3.52 -9.69
CA TYR A 55 -3.85 -3.98 -8.30
C TYR A 55 -5.23 -4.19 -7.68
N PHE A 56 -6.19 -3.37 -8.09
CA PHE A 56 -7.53 -3.28 -7.51
C PHE A 56 -8.51 -4.31 -8.08
N SER A 57 -8.16 -5.07 -9.10
CA SER A 57 -9.08 -6.03 -9.74
C SER A 57 -8.57 -7.47 -9.65
N ASN A 58 -7.32 -7.64 -9.23
CA ASN A 58 -6.62 -8.91 -9.22
C ASN A 58 -6.44 -9.46 -7.81
N SER A 59 -6.18 -10.75 -7.78
CA SER A 59 -6.09 -11.56 -6.57
C SER A 59 -4.87 -11.23 -5.69
N TYR A 60 -3.77 -10.87 -6.31
CA TYR A 60 -2.51 -10.53 -5.65
C TYR A 60 -1.61 -9.91 -6.73
N CYS A 61 -0.51 -9.29 -6.34
CA CYS A 61 0.55 -8.92 -7.26
C CYS A 61 1.84 -9.69 -6.95
N VAL A 62 2.68 -9.81 -7.98
CA VAL A 62 4.05 -10.30 -7.87
C VAL A 62 4.96 -9.17 -8.32
N THR A 63 5.81 -8.70 -7.43
CA THR A 63 6.76 -7.64 -7.71
C THR A 63 8.19 -8.14 -7.61
N ILE A 64 9.06 -7.55 -8.41
CA ILE A 64 10.51 -7.72 -8.31
C ILE A 64 11.17 -6.37 -8.09
N ARG A 65 12.25 -6.34 -7.31
CA ARG A 65 12.95 -5.10 -6.97
C ARG A 65 13.42 -4.29 -8.19
N SER A 66 13.65 -4.93 -9.33
CA SER A 66 14.00 -4.23 -10.58
C SER A 66 12.84 -3.46 -11.22
N GLY A 67 11.68 -3.37 -10.58
CA GLY A 67 10.54 -2.56 -11.00
C GLY A 67 9.49 -3.30 -11.83
N GLY A 68 9.59 -4.62 -11.97
CA GLY A 68 8.56 -5.41 -12.63
C GLY A 68 7.44 -5.76 -11.66
N THR A 69 6.20 -5.45 -12.04
CA THR A 69 4.99 -5.77 -11.27
C THR A 69 3.99 -6.43 -12.20
N VAL A 70 3.47 -7.59 -11.81
CA VAL A 70 2.36 -8.25 -12.49
C VAL A 70 1.26 -8.59 -11.51
N TYR A 71 0.02 -8.46 -11.93
CA TYR A 71 -1.14 -8.79 -11.13
C TYR A 71 -1.63 -10.19 -11.48
N GLY A 72 -1.66 -11.08 -10.49
CA GLY A 72 -1.88 -12.50 -10.67
C GLY A 72 -0.79 -13.17 -11.51
N GLY A 73 -1.21 -14.00 -12.47
CA GLY A 73 -0.32 -14.58 -13.48
C GLY A 73 0.57 -15.73 -13.00
N LEU A 74 0.51 -16.12 -11.73
CA LEU A 74 1.05 -17.38 -11.25
C LEU A 74 0.06 -18.50 -11.59
N GLU A 75 0.49 -19.48 -12.37
CA GLU A 75 -0.33 -20.61 -12.81
C GLU A 75 -0.21 -21.80 -11.85
N GLN A 76 0.99 -22.00 -11.30
CA GLN A 76 1.27 -23.12 -10.38
C GLN A 76 2.41 -22.79 -9.42
N VAL A 77 2.27 -23.25 -8.18
CA VAL A 77 3.34 -23.31 -7.18
C VAL A 77 3.48 -24.74 -6.70
N SER A 78 4.71 -25.23 -6.66
CA SER A 78 5.02 -26.55 -6.11
C SER A 78 6.21 -26.49 -5.17
N PHE A 79 6.11 -27.19 -4.04
CA PHE A 79 7.23 -27.36 -3.12
C PHE A 79 7.59 -28.83 -2.96
N SER A 80 8.89 -29.09 -2.95
CA SER A 80 9.50 -30.36 -2.55
C SER A 80 10.63 -30.04 -1.59
N ASP A 81 10.46 -30.37 -0.32
CA ASP A 81 11.39 -30.04 0.76
C ASP A 81 11.74 -28.53 0.80
N SER A 82 13.01 -28.20 0.50
CA SER A 82 13.53 -26.83 0.45
C SER A 82 13.59 -26.26 -0.97
N GLN A 83 12.94 -26.88 -1.95
CA GLN A 83 12.86 -26.36 -3.31
C GLN A 83 11.43 -25.94 -3.64
N GLY A 84 11.26 -24.70 -4.10
CA GLY A 84 10.03 -24.19 -4.67
C GLY A 84 10.13 -24.07 -6.19
N CYS A 85 9.06 -24.39 -6.90
CA CYS A 85 8.96 -24.18 -8.34
C CYS A 85 7.69 -23.39 -8.65
N PHE A 86 7.88 -22.24 -9.28
CA PHE A 86 6.87 -21.24 -9.62
C PHE A 86 6.72 -21.22 -11.14
N TYR A 87 5.49 -21.40 -11.61
CA TYR A 87 5.14 -21.32 -13.03
C TYR A 87 4.27 -20.10 -13.26
N PHE A 88 4.76 -19.23 -14.12
CA PHE A 88 4.11 -18.00 -14.54
C PHE A 88 3.53 -18.14 -15.95
N SER A 89 2.44 -17.41 -16.19
CA SER A 89 1.91 -17.21 -17.53
C SER A 89 2.93 -16.52 -18.43
N ASP A 90 2.75 -16.62 -19.75
CA ASP A 90 3.66 -15.99 -20.72
C ASP A 90 3.75 -14.46 -20.50
N ARG A 91 2.62 -13.83 -20.16
CA ARG A 91 2.54 -12.41 -19.84
C ARG A 91 3.37 -12.07 -18.60
N ALA A 92 3.13 -12.77 -17.50
CA ALA A 92 3.84 -12.54 -16.24
C ALA A 92 5.34 -12.77 -16.39
N ALA A 93 5.73 -13.82 -17.10
CA ALA A 93 7.13 -14.11 -17.41
C ALA A 93 7.79 -12.95 -18.20
N ALA A 94 7.10 -12.40 -19.20
CA ALA A 94 7.60 -11.26 -19.98
C ALA A 94 7.78 -9.99 -19.13
N VAL A 95 6.79 -9.64 -18.31
CA VAL A 95 6.82 -8.45 -17.43
C VAL A 95 7.91 -8.56 -16.36
N LEU A 96 8.03 -9.74 -15.74
CA LEU A 96 9.07 -9.99 -14.74
C LEU A 96 10.47 -10.13 -15.39
N GLY A 97 10.57 -10.20 -16.72
CA GLY A 97 11.82 -10.42 -17.43
C GLY A 97 12.46 -11.77 -17.06
N ARG A 98 11.63 -12.80 -16.90
CA ARG A 98 12.03 -14.15 -16.49
C ARG A 98 11.45 -15.21 -17.41
N GLY A 99 11.99 -16.42 -17.34
CA GLY A 99 11.34 -17.58 -17.98
C GLY A 99 10.07 -17.94 -17.23
N ARG A 100 9.12 -18.60 -17.91
CA ARG A 100 7.87 -19.10 -17.30
C ARG A 100 8.09 -19.93 -16.05
N GLN A 101 9.21 -20.63 -15.95
CA GLN A 101 9.56 -21.45 -14.80
C GLN A 101 10.69 -20.81 -14.00
N LEU A 102 10.44 -20.58 -12.72
CA LEU A 102 11.43 -20.22 -11.72
C LEU A 102 11.52 -21.32 -10.67
N VAL A 103 12.69 -21.95 -10.57
CA VAL A 103 13.05 -22.91 -9.53
C VAL A 103 13.88 -22.17 -8.48
N VAL A 104 13.54 -22.32 -7.22
CA VAL A 104 14.17 -21.64 -6.09
C VAL A 104 14.61 -22.70 -5.09
N ASP A 105 15.92 -22.82 -4.89
CA ASP A 105 16.48 -23.58 -3.78
C ASP A 105 16.57 -22.66 -2.56
N PHE A 106 15.92 -23.03 -1.47
CA PHE A 106 15.87 -22.24 -0.24
C PHE A 106 16.97 -22.66 0.73
N GLU A 107 18.00 -21.83 0.85
CA GLU A 107 19.07 -21.94 1.86
C GLU A 107 18.77 -20.99 3.03
N VAL A 108 17.64 -21.22 3.68
CA VAL A 108 17.16 -20.44 4.83
C VAL A 108 16.83 -21.36 6.00
N PRO A 109 16.78 -20.85 7.24
CA PRO A 109 16.22 -21.59 8.36
C PRO A 109 14.84 -22.17 8.03
N LYS A 110 14.57 -23.39 8.50
CA LYS A 110 13.30 -24.09 8.25
C LYS A 110 12.08 -23.27 8.67
N GLN A 111 12.20 -22.47 9.74
CA GLN A 111 11.13 -21.62 10.24
C GLN A 111 10.77 -20.50 9.25
N ASP A 112 11.78 -19.91 8.62
CA ASP A 112 11.60 -18.83 7.64
C ASP A 112 10.96 -19.36 6.36
N LEU A 113 11.37 -20.55 5.91
CA LEU A 113 10.72 -21.24 4.79
C LEU A 113 9.25 -21.57 5.10
N GLN A 114 8.95 -22.03 6.32
CA GLN A 114 7.56 -22.30 6.74
C GLN A 114 6.72 -21.02 6.82
N LEU A 115 7.32 -19.92 7.28
CA LEU A 115 6.68 -18.62 7.33
C LEU A 115 6.34 -18.12 5.92
N PHE A 116 7.31 -18.16 5.01
CA PHE A 116 7.12 -17.83 3.60
C PHE A 116 6.02 -18.68 2.96
N GLN A 117 6.05 -20.01 3.12
CA GLN A 117 5.04 -20.92 2.55
C GLN A 117 3.63 -20.61 3.06
N ARG A 118 3.48 -20.26 4.34
CA ARG A 118 2.19 -19.88 4.93
C ARG A 118 1.69 -18.58 4.30
N PHE A 119 2.49 -17.53 4.33
CA PHE A 119 2.10 -16.21 3.80
C PHE A 119 1.83 -16.29 2.31
N LEU A 120 2.69 -16.98 1.54
CA LEU A 120 2.51 -17.15 0.11
C LEU A 120 1.15 -17.78 -0.20
N LYS A 121 0.78 -18.82 0.54
CA LYS A 121 -0.55 -19.44 0.39
C LYS A 121 -1.66 -18.42 0.65
N GLU A 122 -1.59 -17.70 1.77
CA GLU A 122 -2.59 -16.69 2.12
C GLU A 122 -2.69 -15.56 1.09
N VAL A 123 -1.58 -15.18 0.45
CA VAL A 123 -1.56 -14.24 -0.67
C VAL A 123 -2.28 -14.82 -1.88
N VAL A 124 -1.82 -15.97 -2.37
CA VAL A 124 -2.19 -16.43 -3.73
C VAL A 124 -3.52 -17.20 -3.79
N THR A 125 -4.09 -17.59 -2.64
CA THR A 125 -5.42 -18.21 -2.59
C THR A 125 -6.55 -17.21 -2.36
N TRP A 126 -6.24 -15.93 -2.25
CA TRP A 126 -7.22 -14.88 -2.07
C TRP A 126 -7.55 -14.23 -3.42
N GLY A 127 -8.80 -13.79 -3.61
CA GLY A 127 -9.25 -13.08 -4.81
C GLY A 127 -9.92 -13.94 -5.90
N VAL A 128 -9.80 -13.49 -7.16
CA VAL A 128 -10.50 -14.04 -8.33
C VAL A 128 -10.21 -15.53 -8.53
N PRO A 129 -11.22 -16.43 -8.50
CA PRO A 129 -11.00 -17.88 -8.53
C PRO A 129 -10.19 -18.39 -9.74
N SER A 130 -10.27 -17.73 -10.89
CA SER A 130 -9.53 -18.11 -12.10
C SER A 130 -8.03 -17.78 -12.06
N GLN A 131 -7.60 -16.98 -11.07
CA GLN A 131 -6.20 -16.55 -10.90
C GLN A 131 -5.50 -17.24 -9.73
N ILE A 132 -6.25 -18.04 -8.96
CA ILE A 132 -5.69 -18.87 -7.89
C ILE A 132 -4.83 -19.95 -8.55
N PRO A 133 -3.50 -19.98 -8.28
CA PRO A 133 -2.62 -20.97 -8.86
C PRO A 133 -2.91 -22.36 -8.31
N GLN A 134 -2.52 -23.38 -9.07
CA GLN A 134 -2.47 -24.74 -8.55
C GLN A 134 -1.39 -24.84 -7.46
N LEU A 135 -1.76 -25.30 -6.27
CA LEU A 135 -0.84 -25.44 -5.14
C LEU A 135 -0.51 -26.91 -4.87
N ASN A 136 0.75 -27.29 -5.05
CA ASN A 136 1.26 -28.64 -4.80
C ASN A 136 2.32 -28.63 -3.69
N GLY A 137 2.21 -29.51 -2.69
CA GLY A 137 3.23 -29.61 -1.62
C GLY A 137 3.20 -28.50 -0.56
N LEU A 138 2.22 -27.59 -0.59
CA LEU A 138 1.93 -26.65 0.50
C LEU A 138 0.96 -27.31 1.49
N ALA A 139 1.44 -27.69 2.68
CA ALA A 139 0.63 -28.41 3.66
C ALA A 139 -0.59 -27.60 4.12
N ILE A 140 -1.79 -28.18 4.02
CA ILE A 140 -3.04 -27.60 4.53
C ILE A 140 -3.14 -27.90 6.03
N LYS A 141 -2.91 -26.91 6.88
CA LYS A 141 -3.53 -26.89 8.21
C LYS A 141 -4.58 -25.80 8.23
N SER A 142 -5.82 -26.20 7.94
CA SER A 142 -6.99 -25.38 8.20
C SER A 142 -7.16 -25.26 9.72
N SER A 143 -7.16 -24.04 10.22
CA SER A 143 -7.52 -23.76 11.61
C SER A 143 -8.16 -22.38 11.64
N ILE A 144 -9.49 -22.34 11.57
CA ILE A 144 -10.41 -21.69 12.54
C ILE A 144 -11.80 -21.52 11.89
N MET A 145 -12.77 -22.23 12.50
CA MET A 145 -14.21 -21.94 12.68
C MET A 145 -15.14 -21.78 11.46
N GLU A 146 -15.88 -22.85 11.15
CA GLU A 146 -17.25 -22.76 10.62
C GLU A 146 -18.24 -22.36 11.73
N GLY A 147 -19.15 -21.42 11.44
CA GLY A 147 -20.36 -21.11 12.21
C GLY A 147 -21.30 -20.17 11.41
N PRO A 148 -22.64 -20.24 11.57
CA PRO A 148 -23.56 -20.21 10.42
C PRO A 148 -24.39 -18.93 10.20
N ASN A 149 -24.52 -18.56 8.92
CA ASN A 149 -25.69 -18.10 8.12
C ASN A 149 -26.63 -16.93 8.51
N THR A 150 -27.02 -16.20 7.43
CA THR A 150 -28.21 -15.35 7.13
C THR A 150 -28.42 -13.98 7.79
N GLN A 151 -28.26 -12.87 7.03
CA GLN A 151 -29.31 -12.13 6.27
C GLN A 151 -28.71 -10.87 5.57
N PRO A 152 -29.36 -10.30 4.52
CA PRO A 152 -28.77 -9.27 3.67
C PRO A 152 -28.91 -7.87 4.30
N ASN A 153 -27.79 -7.18 4.51
CA ASN A 153 -27.81 -5.78 4.92
C ASN A 153 -27.90 -4.88 3.67
N GLU A 154 -28.83 -3.93 3.73
CA GLU A 154 -28.97 -2.82 2.79
C GLU A 154 -27.64 -2.04 2.67
N PRO A 155 -27.36 -1.40 1.52
CA PRO A 155 -26.08 -0.71 1.32
C PRO A 155 -25.90 0.42 2.34
N GLU A 156 -24.87 0.30 3.18
CA GLU A 156 -24.43 1.35 4.09
C GLU A 156 -23.73 2.46 3.30
N GLY A 157 -24.14 3.70 3.52
CA GLY A 157 -23.45 4.89 3.08
C GLY A 157 -24.08 6.14 3.69
N ILE A 158 -23.29 7.22 3.80
CA ILE A 158 -23.70 8.45 4.48
C ILE A 158 -23.65 9.61 3.50
N GLY A 159 -24.67 10.47 3.53
CA GLY A 159 -24.69 11.70 2.74
C GLY A 159 -23.65 12.71 3.21
N ALA A 160 -22.80 13.18 2.31
CA ALA A 160 -21.86 14.28 2.48
C ALA A 160 -22.33 15.49 1.65
N LEU A 161 -22.06 16.71 2.09
CA LEU A 161 -22.38 17.89 1.29
C LEU A 161 -21.43 18.00 0.08
N ASP A 162 -21.92 18.47 -1.06
CA ASP A 162 -21.10 18.77 -2.23
C ASP A 162 -20.07 19.88 -1.97
N ASP A 163 -19.17 20.11 -2.92
CA ASP A 163 -18.02 21.03 -2.79
C ASP A 163 -18.41 22.50 -2.55
N ARG A 164 -19.72 22.83 -2.61
CA ARG A 164 -20.30 24.15 -2.32
C ARG A 164 -21.10 24.19 -1.01
N GLY A 165 -21.40 23.04 -0.41
CA GLY A 165 -22.11 22.94 0.85
C GLY A 165 -23.64 22.93 0.74
N ASP A 166 -24.21 22.80 -0.46
CA ASP A 166 -25.63 23.08 -0.72
C ASP A 166 -26.48 21.80 -0.91
N HIS A 167 -25.88 20.66 -1.24
CA HIS A 167 -26.61 19.40 -1.49
C HIS A 167 -25.94 18.15 -0.89
N LEU A 168 -26.74 17.26 -0.29
CA LEU A 168 -26.31 15.94 0.21
C LEU A 168 -26.05 14.97 -0.97
N LYS A 169 -24.79 14.63 -1.21
CA LYS A 169 -24.30 13.61 -2.15
C LYS A 169 -23.89 12.36 -1.37
N PHE A 170 -24.36 11.20 -1.83
CA PHE A 170 -23.95 9.90 -1.29
C PHE A 170 -22.48 9.63 -1.69
N ILE A 171 -21.61 9.36 -0.72
CA ILE A 171 -20.21 9.01 -0.95
C ILE A 171 -20.00 7.64 -0.30
N SER A 172 -19.67 6.62 -1.10
CA SER A 172 -19.41 5.26 -0.58
C SER A 172 -18.04 5.20 0.11
N GLN A 173 -17.84 4.21 0.97
CA GLN A 173 -16.53 3.97 1.60
C GLN A 173 -15.43 3.77 0.53
N GLU A 174 -15.78 3.12 -0.59
CA GLU A 174 -14.92 2.96 -1.77
C GLU A 174 -14.50 4.29 -2.43
N GLN A 175 -15.25 5.38 -2.25
CA GLN A 175 -14.84 6.73 -2.69
C GLN A 175 -13.92 7.41 -1.67
N LEU A 176 -14.12 7.17 -0.37
CA LEU A 176 -13.23 7.67 0.69
C LEU A 176 -11.84 7.00 0.61
N ASP A 177 -11.81 5.70 0.30
CA ASP A 177 -10.57 4.94 0.16
C ASP A 177 -9.80 5.33 -1.11
N ARG A 178 -10.52 5.70 -2.18
CA ARG A 178 -9.95 6.30 -3.42
C ARG A 178 -9.32 7.67 -3.21
N GLU A 179 -9.81 8.44 -2.24
CA GLU A 179 -9.40 9.85 -2.02
C GLU A 179 -8.37 10.02 -0.89
N GLY A 180 -8.19 9.02 -0.03
CA GLY A 180 -7.25 9.10 1.09
C GLY A 180 -5.88 8.47 0.86
N GLY A 181 -5.72 7.57 -0.11
CA GLY A 181 -4.54 6.70 -0.23
C GLY A 181 -3.69 6.94 -1.46
N ASN A 182 -3.17 8.15 -1.66
CA ASN A 182 -2.56 8.59 -2.93
C ASN A 182 -3.56 8.48 -4.12
N PRO A 183 -3.48 9.37 -5.13
CA PRO A 183 -4.41 9.30 -6.23
C PRO A 183 -4.23 7.97 -7.01
N PRO A 184 -5.31 7.40 -7.57
CA PRO A 184 -5.22 6.26 -8.47
C PRO A 184 -4.42 6.66 -9.73
N ASP A 185 -3.47 5.83 -10.13
CA ASP A 185 -2.72 6.04 -11.39
C ASP A 185 -3.57 5.79 -12.65
N ASP A 186 -4.83 5.35 -12.48
CA ASP A 186 -5.78 5.14 -13.57
C ASP A 186 -7.02 6.03 -13.44
N ALA A 187 -6.81 7.32 -13.20
CA ALA A 187 -7.57 8.29 -13.98
C ALA A 187 -6.78 8.50 -15.26
N ALA A 188 -7.38 8.14 -16.40
CA ALA A 188 -6.91 8.46 -17.75
C ALA A 188 -5.93 9.66 -17.74
N SER A 189 -4.64 9.38 -17.97
CA SER A 189 -3.50 10.31 -17.85
C SER A 189 -3.25 10.89 -16.44
N SER A 190 -2.52 10.19 -15.57
CA SER A 190 -1.76 10.85 -14.49
C SER A 190 -0.58 11.62 -15.12
N SER A 191 -0.92 12.73 -15.76
CA SER A 191 0.10 13.72 -16.11
C SER A 191 0.67 14.21 -14.78
N GLU A 192 2.00 14.15 -14.61
CA GLU A 192 2.65 14.88 -13.52
C GLU A 192 1.99 16.26 -13.41
N PRO A 193 1.57 16.69 -12.20
CA PRO A 193 0.83 17.92 -12.02
C PRO A 193 1.60 19.03 -12.71
N SER A 194 0.91 19.79 -13.55
CA SER A 194 1.58 20.83 -14.31
C SER A 194 2.16 21.87 -13.34
N LEU A 195 3.17 22.61 -13.78
CA LEU A 195 3.72 23.70 -12.96
C LEU A 195 2.64 24.75 -12.61
N GLU A 196 1.59 24.87 -13.45
CA GLU A 196 0.44 25.73 -13.20
C GLU A 196 -0.44 25.18 -12.07
N ASP A 197 -0.72 23.87 -12.06
CA ASP A 197 -1.48 23.20 -10.99
C ASP A 197 -0.74 23.29 -9.65
N ILE A 198 0.59 23.09 -9.66
CA ILE A 198 1.44 23.22 -8.48
C ILE A 198 1.40 24.67 -7.97
N ALA A 199 1.54 25.66 -8.85
CA ALA A 199 1.51 27.07 -8.47
C ALA A 199 0.14 27.47 -7.90
N GLU A 200 -0.95 26.99 -8.51
CA GLU A 200 -2.31 27.22 -8.03
C GLU A 200 -2.51 26.62 -6.63
N TYR A 201 -2.14 25.35 -6.43
CA TYR A 201 -2.22 24.69 -5.14
C TYR A 201 -1.43 25.45 -4.06
N LEU A 202 -0.16 25.80 -4.34
CA LEU A 202 0.69 26.52 -3.38
C LEU A 202 0.20 27.93 -3.08
N SER A 203 -0.59 28.55 -3.97
CA SER A 203 -1.21 29.87 -3.73
C SER A 203 -2.40 29.81 -2.76
N ASN A 204 -3.09 28.67 -2.73
CA ASN A 204 -4.33 28.45 -1.97
C ASN A 204 -4.11 27.73 -0.63
N LEU A 205 -2.86 27.57 -0.19
CA LEU A 205 -2.53 26.93 1.09
C LEU A 205 -3.18 27.65 2.28
N SER A 206 -3.72 26.86 3.22
CA SER A 206 -4.16 27.35 4.52
C SER A 206 -3.00 28.01 5.29
N PRO A 207 -3.27 28.86 6.30
CA PRO A 207 -2.20 29.51 7.08
C PRO A 207 -1.20 28.52 7.69
N PHE A 208 -1.68 27.35 8.13
CA PHE A 208 -0.82 26.29 8.67
C PHE A 208 0.08 25.68 7.58
N GLN A 209 -0.48 25.32 6.43
CA GLN A 209 0.29 24.75 5.32
C GLN A 209 1.29 25.76 4.73
N ARG A 210 0.93 27.04 4.71
CA ARG A 210 1.83 28.11 4.28
C ARG A 210 3.07 28.19 5.17
N LYS A 211 2.90 28.06 6.48
CA LYS A 211 4.03 27.99 7.43
C LYS A 211 4.96 26.80 7.14
N ILE A 212 4.40 25.64 6.80
CA ILE A 212 5.20 24.46 6.40
C ILE A 212 5.94 24.74 5.09
N CYS A 213 5.21 25.22 4.07
CA CYS A 213 5.75 25.56 2.75
C CYS A 213 6.93 26.53 2.87
N ASP A 214 6.76 27.64 3.60
CA ASP A 214 7.82 28.63 3.81
C ASP A 214 9.02 28.03 4.55
N GLY A 215 8.79 27.15 5.52
CA GLY A 215 9.84 26.41 6.23
C GLY A 215 10.65 25.50 5.31
N LEU A 216 9.97 24.72 4.45
CA LEU A 216 10.60 23.83 3.48
C LEU A 216 11.37 24.60 2.41
N ARG A 217 10.81 25.72 1.90
CA ARG A 217 11.54 26.63 0.99
C ARG A 217 12.82 27.16 1.62
N GLY A 218 12.78 27.54 2.90
CA GLY A 218 13.96 27.95 3.67
C GLY A 218 15.02 26.85 3.83
N LEU A 219 14.64 25.59 3.62
CA LEU A 219 15.51 24.41 3.66
C LEU A 219 16.00 23.94 2.29
N GLY A 220 15.69 24.69 1.22
CA GLY A 220 16.15 24.42 -0.15
C GLY A 220 15.22 23.51 -0.96
N TRP A 221 13.99 23.28 -0.50
CA TRP A 221 13.00 22.50 -1.27
C TRP A 221 12.49 23.29 -2.47
N ILE A 222 12.24 22.58 -3.57
CA ILE A 222 11.59 23.13 -4.77
C ILE A 222 10.08 22.89 -4.72
N ASP A 223 9.31 23.74 -5.40
CA ASP A 223 7.85 23.73 -5.36
C ASP A 223 7.20 22.37 -5.69
N PRO A 224 7.68 21.57 -6.67
CA PRO A 224 7.15 20.22 -6.91
C PRO A 224 7.32 19.27 -5.71
N ASP A 225 8.47 19.30 -5.05
CA ASP A 225 8.73 18.44 -3.88
C ASP A 225 7.88 18.88 -2.69
N ILE A 226 7.68 20.19 -2.52
CA ILE A 226 6.81 20.76 -1.47
C ILE A 226 5.36 20.36 -1.73
N TYR A 227 4.90 20.45 -2.98
CA TYR A 227 3.56 19.99 -3.38
C TYR A 227 3.37 18.53 -2.99
N ASN A 228 4.27 17.64 -3.44
CA ASN A 228 4.17 16.21 -3.15
C ASN A 228 4.15 15.92 -1.64
N PHE A 229 5.00 16.60 -0.87
CA PHE A 229 5.06 16.45 0.58
C PHE A 229 3.76 16.90 1.28
N LEU A 230 3.22 18.05 0.90
CA LEU A 230 1.97 18.58 1.48
C LEU A 230 0.78 17.70 1.10
N SER A 231 0.70 17.24 -0.15
CA SER A 231 -0.34 16.33 -0.62
C SER A 231 -0.33 15.02 0.16
N GLN A 232 0.84 14.43 0.41
CA GLN A 232 0.96 13.22 1.23
C GLN A 232 0.49 13.45 2.67
N LEU A 233 0.89 14.57 3.30
CA LEU A 233 0.41 14.93 4.63
C LEU A 233 -1.11 15.12 4.70
N GLU A 234 -1.71 15.72 3.68
CA GLU A 234 -3.15 15.89 3.57
C GLU A 234 -3.87 14.54 3.44
N ASN A 235 -3.37 13.67 2.55
CA ASN A 235 -3.93 12.34 2.31
C ASN A 235 -3.91 11.49 3.58
N MET A 236 -2.78 11.45 4.29
CA MET A 236 -2.68 10.78 5.58
C MET A 236 -3.71 11.30 6.60
N ARG A 237 -3.94 12.62 6.66
CA ARG A 237 -4.96 13.20 7.54
C ARG A 237 -6.38 12.87 7.12
N LYS A 238 -6.66 12.85 5.81
CA LYS A 238 -7.98 12.47 5.28
C LYS A 238 -8.34 11.05 5.72
N HIS A 239 -7.40 10.12 5.61
CA HIS A 239 -7.56 8.74 6.09
C HIS A 239 -7.88 8.66 7.58
N ILE A 240 -7.07 9.30 8.43
CA ILE A 240 -7.31 9.29 9.89
C ILE A 240 -8.69 9.89 10.23
N ARG A 241 -9.12 10.95 9.53
CA ARG A 241 -10.45 11.54 9.72
C ARG A 241 -11.56 10.59 9.27
N ALA A 242 -11.37 9.87 8.17
CA ALA A 242 -12.33 8.86 7.72
C ALA A 242 -12.48 7.75 8.77
N GLU A 243 -11.37 7.22 9.29
CA GLU A 243 -11.39 6.23 10.39
C GLU A 243 -12.10 6.72 11.65
N LEU A 244 -11.89 7.97 12.05
CA LEU A 244 -12.60 8.52 13.20
C LEU A 244 -14.11 8.60 12.97
N ARG A 245 -14.55 8.96 11.74
CA ARG A 245 -15.98 8.96 11.40
C ARG A 245 -16.55 7.55 11.45
N MET A 246 -15.83 6.56 10.93
CA MET A 246 -16.22 5.14 11.01
C MET A 246 -16.34 4.66 12.47
N LYS A 247 -15.46 5.14 13.36
CA LYS A 247 -15.54 4.91 14.81
C LYS A 247 -16.65 5.73 15.52
N GLY A 248 -17.53 6.39 14.77
CA GLY A 248 -18.68 7.14 15.28
C GLY A 248 -18.36 8.50 15.90
N ARG A 249 -17.18 9.08 15.64
CA ARG A 249 -16.80 10.40 16.18
C ARG A 249 -17.52 11.52 15.45
N SER A 250 -17.93 12.54 16.21
CA SER A 250 -18.56 13.74 15.64
C SER A 250 -17.55 14.61 14.89
N ALA A 251 -18.02 15.38 13.91
CA ALA A 251 -17.19 16.33 13.17
C ALA A 251 -16.47 17.34 14.08
N ALA A 252 -17.12 17.77 15.17
CA ALA A 252 -16.55 18.70 16.15
C ALA A 252 -15.39 18.05 16.93
N GLU A 253 -15.52 16.78 17.32
CA GLU A 253 -14.43 16.04 17.98
C GLU A 253 -13.25 15.81 17.02
N ILE A 254 -13.53 15.44 15.77
CA ILE A 254 -12.50 15.25 14.74
C ILE A 254 -11.74 16.55 14.51
N GLN A 255 -12.45 17.68 14.37
CA GLN A 255 -11.82 18.99 14.19
C GLN A 255 -10.92 19.36 15.37
N LYS A 256 -11.37 19.09 16.60
CA LYS A 256 -10.57 19.34 17.81
C LYS A 256 -9.28 18.51 17.82
N LEU A 257 -9.34 17.24 17.43
CA LEU A 257 -8.17 16.36 17.32
C LEU A 257 -7.22 16.80 16.20
N ASP A 258 -7.77 17.24 15.06
CA ASP A 258 -7.01 17.77 13.94
C ASP A 258 -6.25 19.06 14.31
N ASP A 259 -6.90 19.94 15.07
CA ASP A 259 -6.27 21.19 15.54
C ASP A 259 -5.15 20.93 16.53
N LEU A 260 -5.27 19.91 17.39
CA LEU A 260 -4.17 19.44 18.24
C LEU A 260 -2.99 18.93 17.41
N CYS A 261 -3.25 18.23 16.30
CA CYS A 261 -2.17 17.73 15.45
C CYS A 261 -1.41 18.85 14.73
N LYS A 262 -2.01 20.02 14.53
CA LYS A 262 -1.36 21.17 13.87
C LYS A 262 -0.36 21.91 14.76
N THR A 263 -0.46 21.83 16.09
CA THR A 263 0.42 22.62 16.97
C THR A 263 1.84 22.08 17.06
N ASP A 264 2.04 20.80 16.80
CA ASP A 264 3.30 20.11 17.11
C ASP A 264 4.23 19.93 15.90
N VAL A 265 3.73 20.13 14.68
CA VAL A 265 4.55 20.03 13.46
C VAL A 265 5.37 21.30 13.29
N THR A 266 6.61 21.29 13.79
CA THR A 266 7.41 22.53 13.86
C THR A 266 8.88 22.38 13.49
N ASP A 267 9.45 21.17 13.48
CA ASP A 267 10.87 20.97 13.17
C ASP A 267 11.06 20.17 11.88
N PHE A 268 11.50 20.86 10.84
CA PHE A 268 11.86 20.29 9.54
C PHE A 268 13.38 20.31 9.30
N SER A 269 14.19 20.66 10.30
CA SER A 269 15.63 20.92 10.11
C SER A 269 16.42 19.75 9.50
N HIS A 270 15.97 18.52 9.77
CA HIS A 270 16.53 17.28 9.25
C HIS A 270 16.14 16.97 7.79
N LEU A 271 15.20 17.73 7.22
CA LEU A 271 14.77 17.61 5.82
C LEU A 271 15.53 18.56 4.89
N ARG A 272 16.67 19.11 5.31
CA ARG A 272 17.45 20.05 4.48
C ARG A 272 17.86 19.41 3.15
N ARG A 273 17.55 20.08 2.04
CA ARG A 273 17.99 19.68 0.69
C ARG A 273 19.29 20.40 0.36
N SER A 274 20.37 19.63 0.27
CA SER A 274 21.70 20.11 -0.12
C SER A 274 21.97 19.90 -1.61
N GLY A 275 21.19 19.03 -2.26
CA GLY A 275 21.40 18.59 -3.63
C GLY A 275 22.59 17.62 -3.80
N ALA A 276 23.27 17.25 -2.70
CA ALA A 276 24.45 16.40 -2.73
C ALA A 276 24.10 14.91 -2.84
N ASN A 277 22.97 14.48 -2.28
CA ASN A 277 22.52 13.08 -2.32
C ASN A 277 20.98 13.00 -2.31
N ARG A 278 20.38 13.03 -3.50
CA ARG A 278 18.93 13.04 -3.68
C ARG A 278 18.24 11.83 -3.05
N ALA A 279 18.80 10.63 -3.20
CA ALA A 279 18.22 9.40 -2.64
C ALA A 279 18.19 9.40 -1.11
N LEU A 280 19.24 9.91 -0.46
CA LEU A 280 19.25 10.06 1.00
C LEU A 280 18.22 11.08 1.48
N GLU A 281 18.07 12.19 0.76
CA GLU A 281 17.11 13.25 1.10
C GLU A 281 15.64 12.79 0.88
N GLU A 282 15.39 11.96 -0.14
CA GLU A 282 14.11 11.27 -0.37
C GLU A 282 13.82 10.28 0.76
N TYR A 283 14.78 9.42 1.12
CA TYR A 283 14.64 8.50 2.26
C TYR A 283 14.35 9.23 3.58
N GLN A 284 15.02 10.35 3.86
CA GLN A 284 14.75 11.15 5.06
C GLN A 284 13.33 11.72 5.08
N THR A 285 12.79 12.06 3.91
CA THR A 285 11.42 12.54 3.77
C THR A 285 10.41 11.44 4.06
N GLU A 286 10.61 10.25 3.51
CA GLU A 286 9.75 9.09 3.76
C GLU A 286 9.74 8.72 5.24
N VAL A 287 10.92 8.68 5.87
CA VAL A 287 11.06 8.40 7.30
C VAL A 287 10.33 9.46 8.14
N TYR A 288 10.42 10.74 7.76
CA TYR A 288 9.69 11.80 8.47
C TYR A 288 8.18 11.63 8.33
N LEU A 289 7.67 11.39 7.11
CA LEU A 289 6.25 11.20 6.87
C LEU A 289 5.71 9.99 7.66
N LEU A 290 6.50 8.91 7.75
CA LEU A 290 6.18 7.75 8.59
C LEU A 290 6.06 8.12 10.07
N TYR A 291 7.01 8.87 10.62
CA TYR A 291 6.96 9.29 12.03
C TYR A 291 5.80 10.25 12.30
N GLU A 292 5.54 11.18 11.37
CA GLU A 292 4.44 12.13 11.49
C GLU A 292 3.08 11.41 11.38
N ASN A 293 2.96 10.41 10.52
CA ASN A 293 1.78 9.54 10.46
C ASN A 293 1.55 8.84 11.81
N LYS A 294 2.58 8.17 12.36
CA LYS A 294 2.49 7.50 13.67
C LYS A 294 2.08 8.48 14.77
N ARG A 295 2.66 9.68 14.78
CA ARG A 295 2.31 10.73 15.74
C ARG A 295 0.83 11.12 15.64
N GLN A 296 0.34 11.37 14.42
CA GLN A 296 -1.06 11.75 14.20
C GLN A 296 -2.02 10.60 14.55
N ARG A 297 -1.72 9.36 14.16
CA ARG A 297 -2.53 8.18 14.54
C ARG A 297 -2.57 7.99 16.05
N ARG A 298 -1.44 8.11 16.74
CA ARG A 298 -1.40 8.07 18.21
C ARG A 298 -2.25 9.18 18.83
N ALA A 299 -2.15 10.40 18.33
CA ALA A 299 -2.87 11.55 18.87
C ALA A 299 -4.39 11.49 18.59
N MET A 300 -4.78 10.97 17.43
CA MET A 300 -6.16 11.02 16.95
C MET A 300 -6.93 9.71 17.23
N LEU A 301 -6.29 8.56 17.05
CA LEU A 301 -6.91 7.23 17.14
C LEU A 301 -6.55 6.48 18.44
N ASN A 302 -5.62 7.00 19.24
CA ASN A 302 -5.05 6.33 20.43
C ASN A 302 -4.37 5.00 20.09
N GLU A 303 -3.70 4.92 18.94
CA GLU A 303 -2.94 3.74 18.53
C GLU A 303 -1.48 3.82 19.03
N GLU A 304 -0.91 2.67 19.43
CA GLU A 304 0.46 2.58 19.97
C GLU A 304 1.53 2.62 18.88
#